data_AF-A0A3N4PTA1-F1
#
_entry.id   AF-A0A3N4PTA1-F1
#
_cell.length_a   1.000
_cell.length_b   1.000
_cell.length_c   1.000
_cell.angle_alpha   90.00
_cell.angle_beta   90.00
_cell.angle_gamma   90.00
#
_symmetry.space_group_name_H-M   'P 1'
#
loop_
_entity.id
_entity.type
_entity.pdbx_description
1 polymer ?
#
loop_
_entity_poly.entity_id
_entity_poly.type
_entity_poly.pdbx_seq_one_letter_code
_entity_poly.pdbx_strand_id
1 'polypeptide(L)'
;MVGVEILFLIPFTLKLPLLNKEQRLIYIYLISCVAYGVGSDVIARIFRNNMAFITCIHLVQFIILSLFYIQVFKSPSTKKALKWIMLVATLLFAVDITVLEGPLKFNSVFISFRSALLIIYGVMFFLQLMRDEDLIEKSIYINSLPVFWFNAGLFVNVCCGFLLNLSFNLIQQKGPSEVLESMYKITASLYWIAGVIQVILFYIGLSKIKRARA
;
A
#
# COMPACT_ATOMS: atom_id res chain seq x y z
N MET A 1 -4.17 -4.08 11.70
CA MET A 1 -5.45 -3.54 11.17
C MET A 1 -6.43 -4.64 10.72
N VAL A 2 -6.16 -5.90 11.08
CA VAL A 2 -6.84 -7.11 10.58
C VAL A 2 -8.37 -7.04 10.61
N GLY A 3 -8.97 -6.51 11.68
CA GLY A 3 -10.43 -6.50 11.83
C GLY A 3 -11.19 -5.67 10.78
N VAL A 4 -10.68 -4.50 10.42
CA VAL A 4 -11.38 -3.58 9.49
C VAL A 4 -11.21 -4.03 8.04
N GLU A 5 -10.05 -4.59 7.71
CA GLU A 5 -9.73 -5.10 6.37
C GLU A 5 -10.56 -6.35 6.02
N ILE A 6 -10.80 -7.24 6.99
CA ILE A 6 -11.64 -8.45 6.80
C ILE A 6 -13.09 -8.08 6.49
N LEU A 7 -13.68 -7.14 7.24
CA LEU A 7 -15.06 -6.70 7.00
C LEU A 7 -15.23 -6.15 5.58
N PHE A 8 -14.18 -5.51 5.06
CA PHE A 8 -14.18 -4.90 3.76
C PHE A 8 -13.90 -5.86 2.60
N LEU A 9 -13.31 -7.03 2.86
CA LEU A 9 -13.19 -8.10 1.87
C LEU A 9 -14.56 -8.63 1.43
N ILE A 10 -15.58 -8.60 2.28
CA ILE A 10 -16.93 -9.09 1.97
C ILE A 10 -17.54 -8.36 0.76
N PRO A 11 -17.72 -7.02 0.77
CA PRO A 11 -18.31 -6.31 -0.37
C PRO A 11 -17.45 -6.41 -1.64
N PHE A 12 -16.13 -6.47 -1.50
CA PHE A 12 -15.22 -6.70 -2.63
C PHE A 12 -15.40 -8.08 -3.27
N THR A 13 -15.54 -9.12 -2.44
CA THR A 13 -15.76 -10.51 -2.89
C THR A 13 -17.11 -10.64 -3.60
N LEU A 14 -18.16 -10.01 -3.07
CA LEU A 14 -19.48 -10.00 -3.70
C LEU A 14 -19.49 -9.32 -5.08
N LYS A 15 -18.63 -8.31 -5.28
CA LYS A 15 -18.50 -7.60 -6.56
C LYS A 15 -17.38 -8.13 -7.46
N LEU A 16 -16.70 -9.22 -7.10
CA LEU A 16 -15.54 -9.76 -7.84
C LEU A 16 -15.78 -9.91 -9.37
N PRO A 17 -16.95 -10.37 -9.86
CA PRO A 17 -17.21 -10.49 -11.29
C PRO A 17 -17.25 -9.15 -12.03
N LEU A 18 -17.53 -8.05 -11.32
CA LEU A 18 -17.63 -6.70 -11.85
C LEU A 18 -16.30 -5.95 -11.81
N LEU A 19 -15.27 -6.53 -11.19
CA LEU A 19 -13.99 -5.86 -11.02
C LEU A 19 -13.16 -5.94 -12.30
N ASN A 20 -12.72 -4.78 -12.77
CA ASN A 20 -11.69 -4.66 -13.80
C ASN A 20 -10.32 -5.11 -13.27
N LYS A 21 -9.33 -5.22 -14.16
CA LYS A 21 -7.97 -5.71 -13.83
C LYS A 21 -7.32 -4.91 -12.69
N GLU A 22 -7.44 -3.59 -12.72
CA GLU A 22 -6.85 -2.68 -11.74
C GLU A 22 -7.55 -2.80 -10.38
N GLN A 23 -8.86 -3.04 -10.38
CA GLN A 23 -9.67 -3.17 -9.17
C GLN A 23 -9.44 -4.54 -8.50
N ARG A 24 -9.18 -5.58 -9.30
CA ARG A 24 -8.74 -6.90 -8.80
C ARG A 24 -7.39 -6.83 -8.10
N LEU A 25 -6.49 -5.94 -8.52
CA LEU A 25 -5.22 -5.75 -7.81
C LEU A 25 -5.44 -5.11 -6.43
N ILE A 26 -6.38 -4.18 -6.28
CA ILE A 26 -6.79 -3.65 -4.96
C ILE A 26 -7.39 -4.75 -4.08
N TYR A 27 -8.19 -5.66 -4.67
CA TYR A 27 -8.70 -6.83 -3.95
C TYR A 27 -7.58 -7.74 -3.45
N ILE A 28 -6.62 -8.09 -4.33
CA ILE A 28 -5.46 -8.90 -3.97
C ILE A 28 -4.61 -8.20 -2.90
N TYR A 29 -4.46 -6.87 -2.99
CA TYR A 29 -3.80 -6.07 -1.97
C TYR A 29 -4.51 -6.19 -0.61
N LEU A 30 -5.83 -6.08 -0.55
CA LEU A 30 -6.59 -6.27 0.70
C LEU A 30 -6.39 -7.67 1.29
N ILE A 31 -6.40 -8.71 0.45
CA ILE A 31 -6.08 -10.08 0.91
C ILE A 31 -4.68 -10.12 1.51
N SER A 32 -3.70 -9.48 0.86
CA SER A 32 -2.33 -9.42 1.37
C SER A 32 -2.21 -8.65 2.69
N CYS A 33 -3.04 -7.63 2.94
CA CYS A 33 -3.09 -6.94 4.23
C CYS A 33 -3.66 -7.81 5.35
N VAL A 34 -4.70 -8.60 5.07
CA VAL A 34 -5.23 -9.57 6.03
C VAL A 34 -4.20 -10.65 6.31
N ALA A 35 -3.56 -11.20 5.27
CA ALA A 35 -2.48 -12.17 5.41
C ALA A 35 -1.30 -11.61 6.19
N TYR A 36 -0.94 -10.33 5.97
CA TYR A 36 0.07 -9.62 6.74
C TYR A 36 -0.29 -9.61 8.23
N GLY A 37 -1.48 -9.14 8.59
CA GLY A 37 -1.81 -8.93 9.99
C GLY A 37 -2.08 -10.24 10.75
N VAL A 38 -2.72 -11.23 10.12
CA VAL A 38 -2.90 -12.56 10.74
C VAL A 38 -1.56 -13.31 10.80
N GLY A 39 -0.83 -13.34 9.68
CA GLY A 39 0.43 -14.06 9.59
C GLY A 39 1.51 -13.48 10.51
N SER A 40 1.58 -12.15 10.64
CA SER A 40 2.56 -11.51 11.53
C SER A 40 2.29 -11.83 13.00
N ASP A 41 1.03 -11.88 13.44
CA ASP A 41 0.65 -12.26 14.80
C ASP A 41 0.94 -13.75 15.08
N VAL A 42 0.55 -14.65 14.17
CA VAL A 42 0.81 -16.09 14.32
C VAL A 42 2.31 -16.38 14.37
N ILE A 43 3.09 -15.82 13.44
CA ILE A 43 4.54 -16.03 13.38
C ILE A 43 5.24 -15.41 14.59
N ALA A 44 4.80 -14.23 15.06
CA ALA A 44 5.34 -13.62 16.26
C ALA A 44 5.12 -14.51 17.49
N ARG A 45 3.95 -15.16 17.63
CA ARG A 45 3.67 -16.05 18.76
C ARG A 45 4.50 -17.34 18.72
N ILE A 46 4.73 -17.89 17.54
CA ILE A 46 5.47 -19.16 17.38
C ILE A 46 6.99 -18.94 17.47
N PHE A 47 7.52 -17.98 16.70
CA PHE A 47 8.97 -17.80 16.51
C PHE A 47 9.56 -16.64 17.32
N ARG A 48 8.72 -15.84 18.02
CA ARG A 48 9.10 -14.60 18.73
C ARG A 48 9.72 -13.50 17.87
N ASN A 49 9.95 -13.77 16.59
CA ASN A 49 10.43 -12.83 15.59
C ASN A 49 9.69 -13.07 14.28
N ASN A 50 9.08 -12.02 13.73
CA ASN A 50 8.33 -12.05 12.47
C ASN A 50 8.91 -11.08 11.42
N MET A 51 10.10 -10.52 11.63
CA MET A 51 10.67 -9.48 10.77
C MET A 51 10.87 -9.97 9.33
N ALA A 52 11.44 -11.15 9.12
CA ALA A 52 11.57 -11.74 7.79
C ALA A 52 10.22 -11.86 7.06
N PHE A 53 9.18 -12.30 7.77
CA PHE A 53 7.83 -12.39 7.21
C PHE A 53 7.27 -11.00 6.86
N ILE A 54 7.43 -10.03 7.75
CA ILE A 54 7.01 -8.65 7.53
C ILE A 54 7.67 -8.09 6.27
N THR A 55 8.99 -8.25 6.11
CA THR A 55 9.71 -7.73 4.94
C THR A 55 9.27 -8.43 3.65
N CYS A 56 9.09 -9.75 3.67
CA CYS A 56 8.58 -10.50 2.51
C CYS A 56 7.17 -10.04 2.09
N ILE A 57 6.26 -9.86 3.04
CA ILE A 57 4.91 -9.38 2.74
C ILE A 57 4.93 -7.92 2.25
N HIS A 58 5.83 -7.08 2.77
CA HIS A 58 6.03 -5.74 2.24
C HIS A 58 6.50 -5.72 0.80
N LEU A 59 7.35 -6.66 0.38
CA LEU A 59 7.70 -6.84 -1.03
C LEU A 59 6.49 -7.25 -1.85
N VAL A 60 5.72 -8.24 -1.39
CA VAL A 60 4.49 -8.69 -2.07
C VAL A 60 3.51 -7.54 -2.26
N GLN A 61 3.23 -6.77 -1.21
CA GLN A 61 2.38 -5.58 -1.24
C GLN A 61 2.92 -4.54 -2.23
N PHE A 62 4.22 -4.27 -2.19
CA PHE A 62 4.85 -3.32 -3.12
C PHE A 62 4.71 -3.77 -4.58
N ILE A 63 4.87 -5.06 -4.88
CA ILE A 63 4.67 -5.60 -6.23
C ILE A 63 3.22 -5.45 -6.67
N ILE A 64 2.25 -5.83 -5.83
CA ILE A 64 0.82 -5.70 -6.14
C ILE A 64 0.46 -4.25 -6.46
N LEU A 65 0.91 -3.30 -5.63
CA LEU A 65 0.64 -1.87 -5.82
C LEU A 65 1.38 -1.32 -7.04
N SER A 66 2.61 -1.75 -7.30
CA SER A 66 3.34 -1.36 -8.52
C SER A 66 2.62 -1.83 -9.78
N LEU A 67 2.09 -3.06 -9.78
CA LEU A 67 1.25 -3.57 -10.87
C LEU A 67 -0.04 -2.76 -11.01
N PHE A 68 -0.65 -2.32 -9.90
CA PHE A 68 -1.83 -1.46 -9.93
C PHE A 68 -1.49 -0.14 -10.64
N TYR A 69 -0.41 0.53 -10.24
CA TYR A 69 0.05 1.76 -10.87
C TYR A 69 0.36 1.56 -12.36
N ILE A 70 1.06 0.49 -12.74
CA ILE A 70 1.35 0.18 -14.15
C ILE A 70 0.06 0.06 -14.99
N GLN A 71 -1.03 -0.46 -14.41
CA GLN A 71 -2.31 -0.58 -15.11
C GLN A 71 -3.03 0.77 -15.25
N VAL A 72 -2.99 1.63 -14.23
CA VAL A 72 -3.74 2.90 -14.23
C VAL A 72 -3.00 4.07 -14.89
N PHE A 73 -1.67 4.04 -15.02
CA PHE A 73 -0.94 5.05 -15.79
C PHE A 73 -1.29 4.94 -17.28
N LYS A 74 -1.43 6.06 -17.99
CA LYS A 74 -1.72 6.07 -19.44
C LYS A 74 -0.44 5.93 -20.27
N SER A 75 0.60 6.69 -19.92
CA SER A 75 1.85 6.79 -20.71
C SER A 75 2.66 5.48 -20.72
N PRO A 76 3.05 4.95 -21.91
CA PRO A 76 3.86 3.74 -22.01
C PRO A 76 5.27 3.92 -21.43
N SER A 77 5.84 5.12 -21.55
CA SER A 77 7.14 5.46 -20.96
C SER A 77 7.11 5.37 -19.44
N THR A 78 6.06 5.90 -18.80
CA THR A 78 5.86 5.79 -17.35
C THR A 78 5.71 4.33 -16.92
N LYS A 79 4.94 3.52 -17.67
CA LYS A 79 4.81 2.07 -17.39
C LYS A 79 6.14 1.34 -17.48
N LYS A 80 6.97 1.66 -18.48
CA LYS A 80 8.31 1.07 -18.63
C LYS A 80 9.22 1.46 -17.46
N ALA A 81 9.20 2.73 -17.04
CA ALA A 81 9.94 3.20 -15.88
C ALA A 81 9.50 2.49 -14.58
N LEU A 82 8.19 2.36 -14.36
CA LEU A 82 7.62 1.63 -13.21
C LEU A 82 8.09 0.18 -13.15
N LYS A 83 8.12 -0.54 -14.29
CA LYS A 83 8.63 -1.92 -14.34
C LYS A 83 10.11 -2.01 -13.96
N TRP A 84 10.93 -1.07 -14.44
CA TRP A 84 12.35 -0.99 -14.07
C TRP A 84 12.53 -0.68 -12.58
N ILE A 85 11.80 0.29 -12.04
CA ILE A 85 11.85 0.63 -10.62
C ILE A 85 11.42 -0.57 -9.76
N MET A 86 10.38 -1.30 -10.16
CA MET A 86 9.92 -2.50 -9.47
C MET A 86 11.03 -3.58 -9.43
N LEU A 87 11.75 -3.79 -10.53
CA LEU A 87 12.90 -4.70 -10.58
C LEU A 87 14.02 -4.24 -9.64
N VAL A 88 14.41 -2.96 -9.71
CA VAL A 88 15.45 -2.38 -8.84
C VAL A 88 15.06 -2.49 -7.36
N ALA A 89 13.81 -2.22 -7.00
CA ALA A 89 13.33 -2.35 -5.62
C ALA A 89 13.36 -3.81 -5.14
N THR A 90 13.09 -4.77 -6.01
CA THR A 90 13.17 -6.21 -5.69
C THR A 90 14.62 -6.65 -5.46
N LEU A 91 15.56 -6.14 -6.27
CA LEU A 91 16.99 -6.36 -6.05
C LEU A 91 17.45 -5.70 -4.75
N LEU A 92 17.00 -4.48 -4.46
CA LEU A 92 17.29 -3.81 -3.20
C LEU A 92 16.79 -4.61 -2.00
N PHE A 93 15.57 -5.15 -2.06
CA PHE A 93 15.06 -6.08 -1.03
C PHE A 93 16.01 -7.26 -0.81
N ALA A 94 16.45 -7.91 -1.90
CA ALA A 94 17.32 -9.08 -1.81
C ALA A 94 18.66 -8.73 -1.15
N VAL A 95 19.24 -7.59 -1.51
CA VAL A 95 20.48 -7.09 -0.88
C VAL A 95 20.26 -6.72 0.58
N ASP A 96 19.15 -6.05 0.90
CA ASP A 96 18.86 -5.58 2.25
C ASP A 96 18.65 -6.74 3.24
N ILE A 97 17.91 -7.77 2.82
CA ILE A 97 17.61 -8.95 3.65
C ILE A 97 18.80 -9.91 3.79
N THR A 98 19.73 -9.95 2.82
CA THR A 98 20.86 -10.91 2.83
C THR A 98 22.18 -10.30 3.27
N VAL A 99 22.46 -9.05 2.91
CA VAL A 99 23.79 -8.44 3.09
C VAL A 99 23.77 -7.30 4.12
N LEU A 100 22.81 -6.37 4.04
CA LEU A 100 22.88 -5.13 4.82
C LEU A 100 22.42 -5.30 6.28
N GLU A 101 21.18 -5.76 6.49
CA GLU A 101 20.58 -5.78 7.82
C GLU A 101 20.28 -7.19 8.33
N GLY A 102 19.98 -8.11 7.42
CA GLY A 102 19.66 -9.51 7.72
C GLY A 102 18.17 -9.77 7.98
N PRO A 103 17.74 -11.04 8.03
CA PRO A 103 16.33 -11.43 8.08
C PRO A 103 15.68 -11.26 9.47
N LEU A 104 16.47 -11.08 10.53
CA LEU A 104 15.99 -10.97 11.90
C LEU A 104 15.75 -9.53 12.36
N LYS A 105 16.16 -8.54 11.56
CA LYS A 105 16.03 -7.11 11.85
C LYS A 105 14.99 -6.46 10.94
N PHE A 106 14.49 -5.30 11.34
CA PHE A 106 13.58 -4.52 10.51
C PHE A 106 14.36 -3.88 9.36
N ASN A 107 14.09 -4.37 8.13
CA ASN A 107 14.69 -3.95 6.86
C ASN A 107 14.42 -2.48 6.49
N SER A 108 15.17 -1.59 7.13
CA SER A 108 14.85 -0.17 7.18
C SER A 108 15.07 0.52 5.84
N VAL A 109 16.08 0.09 5.08
CA VAL A 109 16.44 0.65 3.78
C VAL A 109 15.36 0.32 2.75
N PHE A 110 15.04 -0.97 2.58
CA PHE A 110 14.01 -1.39 1.64
C PHE A 110 12.63 -0.80 1.98
N ILE A 111 12.25 -0.82 3.26
CA ILE A 111 10.94 -0.32 3.71
C ILE A 111 10.81 1.20 3.48
N SER A 112 11.88 1.96 3.70
CA SER A 112 11.90 3.40 3.42
C SER A 112 11.82 3.68 1.93
N PHE A 113 12.63 2.98 1.13
CA PHE A 113 12.66 3.14 -0.33
C PHE A 113 11.31 2.81 -0.96
N ARG A 114 10.70 1.66 -0.63
CA ARG A 114 9.38 1.29 -1.17
C ARG A 114 8.31 2.31 -0.81
N SER A 115 8.35 2.86 0.40
CA SER A 115 7.33 3.79 0.90
C SER A 115 7.43 5.11 0.14
N ALA A 116 8.64 5.64 -0.03
CA ALA A 116 8.89 6.83 -0.83
C ALA A 116 8.40 6.65 -2.28
N LEU A 117 8.70 5.51 -2.91
CA LEU A 117 8.23 5.21 -4.26
C LEU A 117 6.71 5.18 -4.37
N LEU A 118 6.02 4.50 -3.44
CA LEU A 118 4.55 4.42 -3.46
C LEU A 118 3.90 5.80 -3.24
N ILE A 119 4.49 6.66 -2.39
CA ILE A 119 4.05 8.05 -2.23
C ILE A 119 4.20 8.80 -3.56
N ILE A 120 5.37 8.68 -4.21
CA ILE A 120 5.62 9.30 -5.52
C ILE A 120 4.61 8.81 -6.56
N TYR A 121 4.32 7.50 -6.61
CA TYR A 121 3.34 6.94 -7.53
C TYR A 121 1.94 7.50 -7.28
N GLY A 122 1.54 7.61 -6.01
CA GLY A 122 0.26 8.20 -5.62
C GLY A 122 0.12 9.65 -6.08
N VAL A 123 1.16 10.48 -5.87
CA VAL A 123 1.20 11.88 -6.34
C VAL A 123 1.19 11.96 -7.85
N MET A 124 2.03 11.18 -8.53
CA MET A 124 2.07 11.14 -10.00
C MET A 124 0.73 10.76 -10.60
N PHE A 125 -0.01 9.82 -9.98
CA PHE A 125 -1.33 9.42 -10.46
C PHE A 125 -2.37 10.53 -10.26
N PHE A 126 -2.35 11.25 -9.13
CA PHE A 126 -3.20 12.43 -8.95
C PHE A 126 -2.90 13.52 -9.99
N LEU A 127 -1.62 13.81 -10.24
CA LEU A 127 -1.20 14.76 -11.27
C LEU A 127 -1.65 14.33 -12.67
N GLN A 128 -1.60 13.02 -12.97
CA GLN A 128 -2.11 12.48 -14.23
C GLN A 128 -3.62 12.72 -14.36
N LEU A 129 -4.40 12.43 -13.31
CA LEU A 129 -5.86 12.63 -13.34
C LEU A 129 -6.26 14.11 -13.49
N MET A 130 -5.50 15.03 -12.90
CA MET A 130 -5.76 16.48 -13.03
C MET A 130 -5.43 17.05 -14.40
N ARG A 131 -4.50 16.42 -15.14
CA ARG A 131 -4.06 16.85 -16.48
C ARG A 131 -4.77 16.09 -17.60
N ASP A 132 -5.75 15.27 -17.28
CA ASP A 132 -6.40 14.41 -18.24
C ASP A 132 -7.46 15.18 -19.05
N GLU A 133 -7.09 15.61 -20.25
CA GLU A 133 -7.94 16.40 -21.15
C GLU A 133 -9.26 15.69 -21.47
N ASP A 134 -9.25 14.36 -21.63
CA ASP A 134 -10.46 13.56 -21.88
C ASP A 134 -11.50 13.67 -20.75
N LEU A 135 -11.04 13.75 -19.50
CA LEU A 135 -11.91 13.85 -18.32
C LEU A 135 -12.46 15.27 -18.18
N ILE A 136 -11.62 16.27 -18.48
CA ILE A 136 -11.99 17.68 -18.48
C ILE A 136 -13.02 17.96 -19.58
N GLU A 137 -12.79 17.46 -20.79
CA GLU A 137 -13.65 17.66 -21.95
C GLU A 137 -15.01 16.98 -21.77
N LYS A 138 -15.05 15.77 -21.20
CA LYS A 138 -16.31 15.04 -20.94
C LYS A 138 -17.03 15.48 -19.67
N SER A 139 -16.51 16.49 -18.95
CA SER A 139 -17.02 16.94 -17.64
C SER A 139 -17.21 15.77 -16.65
N ILE A 140 -16.41 14.72 -16.79
CA ILE A 140 -16.45 13.58 -15.88
C ILE A 140 -15.72 14.02 -14.62
N TYR A 141 -16.47 14.26 -13.55
CA TYR A 141 -15.86 14.56 -12.27
C TYR A 141 -14.90 13.43 -11.87
N ILE A 142 -13.66 13.79 -11.52
CA ILE A 142 -12.61 12.85 -11.12
C ILE A 142 -13.08 11.96 -9.95
N ASN A 143 -13.92 12.52 -9.06
CA ASN A 143 -14.54 11.81 -7.93
C ASN A 143 -15.56 10.72 -8.33
N SER A 144 -15.89 10.58 -9.61
CA SER A 144 -16.74 9.51 -10.12
C SER A 144 -15.95 8.24 -10.42
N LEU A 145 -14.62 8.34 -10.56
CA LEU A 145 -13.75 7.22 -10.92
C LEU A 145 -13.40 6.37 -9.69
N PRO A 146 -13.66 5.05 -9.69
CA PRO A 146 -13.26 4.16 -8.59
C PRO A 146 -11.76 4.23 -8.25
N VAL A 147 -10.91 4.33 -9.28
CA VAL A 147 -9.45 4.36 -9.15
C VAL A 147 -8.92 5.59 -8.42
N PHE A 148 -9.63 6.72 -8.48
CA PHE A 148 -9.28 7.92 -7.72
C PHE A 148 -9.39 7.65 -6.22
N TRP A 149 -10.51 7.05 -5.79
CA TRP A 149 -10.76 6.73 -4.39
C TRP A 149 -9.81 5.65 -3.86
N PHE A 150 -9.50 4.64 -4.69
CA PHE A 150 -8.49 3.65 -4.32
C PHE A 150 -7.11 4.28 -4.15
N ASN A 151 -6.69 5.16 -5.07
CA ASN A 151 -5.42 5.87 -4.91
C ASN A 151 -5.40 6.76 -3.66
N ALA A 152 -6.48 7.48 -3.37
CA ALA A 152 -6.57 8.32 -2.18
C ALA A 152 -6.45 7.51 -0.89
N GLY A 153 -7.14 6.37 -0.80
CA GLY A 153 -7.02 5.49 0.35
C GLY A 153 -5.61 4.95 0.53
N LEU A 154 -5.00 4.45 -0.56
CA LEU A 154 -3.63 3.96 -0.55
C LEU A 154 -2.65 5.07 -0.12
N PHE A 155 -2.78 6.25 -0.69
CA PHE A 155 -1.89 7.38 -0.43
C PHE A 155 -1.90 7.78 1.05
N VAL A 156 -3.09 7.96 1.65
CA VAL A 156 -3.23 8.30 3.07
C VAL A 156 -2.59 7.24 3.95
N ASN A 157 -2.87 5.96 3.68
CA ASN A 157 -2.32 4.87 4.49
C ASN A 157 -0.81 4.73 4.34
N VAL A 158 -0.26 4.88 3.13
CA VAL A 158 1.19 4.81 2.88
C VAL A 158 1.91 5.97 3.54
N CYS A 159 1.37 7.20 3.49
CA CYS A 159 1.96 8.36 4.15
C CYS A 159 2.04 8.18 5.67
N CYS A 160 0.94 7.73 6.32
CA CYS A 160 0.96 7.48 7.76
C CYS A 160 1.81 6.24 8.11
N GLY A 161 1.82 5.22 7.27
CA GLY A 161 2.66 4.03 7.43
C GLY A 161 4.15 4.35 7.30
N PHE A 162 4.52 5.30 6.44
CA PHE A 162 5.89 5.81 6.35
C PHE A 162 6.35 6.43 7.67
N LEU A 163 5.51 7.26 8.32
CA LEU A 163 5.82 7.83 9.63
C LEU A 163 6.01 6.74 10.70
N LEU A 164 5.16 5.72 10.70
CA LEU A 164 5.29 4.57 11.61
C LEU A 164 6.61 3.81 11.38
N ASN A 165 6.95 3.52 10.13
CA ASN A 165 8.18 2.83 9.78
C ASN A 165 9.43 3.65 10.13
N LEU A 166 9.36 4.98 9.98
CA LEU A 166 10.42 5.88 10.41
C LEU A 166 10.62 5.82 11.93
N SER A 167 9.53 5.82 12.71
CA SER A 167 9.61 5.62 14.16
C SER A 167 10.26 4.31 14.54
N PHE A 168 9.90 3.20 13.88
CA PHE A 168 10.54 1.91 14.10
C PHE A 168 12.03 1.93 13.78
N ASN A 169 12.43 2.57 12.67
CA ASN A 169 13.83 2.68 12.30
C ASN A 169 14.64 3.44 13.37
N LEU A 170 14.10 4.56 13.86
CA LEU A 170 14.75 5.34 14.92
C LEU A 170 14.90 4.55 16.23
N ILE A 171 13.88 3.77 16.60
CA ILE A 171 13.93 2.88 17.78
C ILE A 171 15.00 1.80 17.59
N GLN A 172 15.07 1.18 16.41
CA GLN A 172 16.06 0.14 16.12
C GLN A 172 17.50 0.68 16.19
N GLN A 173 17.74 1.92 15.76
CA GLN A 173 19.08 2.52 15.74
C GLN A 173 19.52 3.06 17.10
N LYS A 174 18.63 3.71 17.85
CA LYS A 174 18.99 4.42 19.09
C LYS A 174 18.62 3.68 20.37
N GLY A 175 17.90 2.56 20.26
CA GLY A 175 17.32 1.87 21.40
C GLY A 175 16.02 2.52 21.89
N PRO A 176 15.28 1.85 22.79
CA PRO A 176 14.04 2.37 23.35
C PRO A 176 14.33 3.56 24.27
N SER A 177 13.64 4.68 24.04
CA SER A 177 13.60 5.84 24.93
C SER A 177 12.16 6.31 25.08
N GLU A 178 11.81 6.96 26.19
CA GLU A 178 10.43 7.42 26.45
C GLU A 178 9.87 8.31 25.33
N VAL A 179 10.74 9.15 24.74
CA VAL A 179 10.38 10.02 23.61
C VAL A 179 10.08 9.19 22.36
N LEU A 180 10.92 8.19 22.04
CA LEU A 180 10.73 7.35 20.87
C LEU A 180 9.52 6.42 21.02
N GLU A 181 9.27 5.90 22.22
CA GLU A 181 8.06 5.13 22.51
C GLU A 181 6.79 5.97 22.34
N SER A 182 6.82 7.22 22.81
CA SER A 182 5.70 8.16 22.63
C SER A 182 5.46 8.45 21.15
N MET A 183 6.52 8.71 20.39
CA MET A 183 6.47 8.90 18.94
C MET A 183 5.90 7.67 18.23
N TYR A 184 6.31 6.46 18.62
CA TYR A 184 5.75 5.21 18.11
C TYR A 184 4.24 5.09 18.40
N LYS A 185 3.80 5.33 19.65
CA LYS A 185 2.37 5.26 20.03
C LYS A 185 1.52 6.24 19.21
N ILE A 186 2.01 7.47 19.01
CA ILE A 186 1.32 8.49 18.19
C ILE A 186 1.25 8.04 16.73
N THR A 187 2.39 7.67 16.13
CA THR A 187 2.43 7.26 14.71
C THR A 187 1.66 5.97 14.44
N ALA A 188 1.62 5.03 15.39
CA ALA A 188 0.82 3.82 15.31
C ALA A 188 -0.69 4.14 15.35
N SER A 189 -1.10 5.09 16.19
CA SER A 189 -2.48 5.57 16.25
C SER A 189 -2.89 6.26 14.95
N LEU A 190 -2.03 7.13 14.41
CA LEU A 190 -2.25 7.77 13.11
C LEU A 190 -2.36 6.75 11.98
N TYR A 191 -1.49 5.75 11.95
CA TYR A 191 -1.55 4.66 10.96
C TYR A 191 -2.87 3.88 11.05
N TRP A 192 -3.34 3.60 12.26
CA TRP A 192 -4.62 2.94 12.46
C TRP A 192 -5.80 3.78 11.96
N ILE A 193 -5.82 5.08 12.24
CA ILE A 193 -6.83 5.99 11.70
C ILE A 193 -6.75 6.04 10.17
N ALA A 194 -5.54 6.10 9.62
CA ALA A 194 -5.29 6.16 8.18
C ALA A 194 -5.82 4.93 7.43
N GLY A 195 -5.67 3.72 7.98
CA GLY A 195 -6.26 2.56 7.33
C GLY A 195 -7.78 2.44 7.52
N VAL A 196 -8.39 3.02 8.57
CA VAL A 196 -9.85 3.20 8.62
C VAL A 196 -10.30 4.13 7.49
N ILE A 197 -9.62 5.26 7.30
CA ILE A 197 -9.87 6.18 6.18
C ILE A 197 -9.67 5.46 4.84
N GLN A 198 -8.61 4.66 4.68
CA GLN A 198 -8.39 3.86 3.47
C GLN A 198 -9.58 2.97 3.16
N VAL A 199 -10.10 2.25 4.15
CA VAL A 199 -11.24 1.34 3.97
C VAL A 199 -12.50 2.11 3.57
N ILE A 200 -12.77 3.25 4.20
CA ILE A 200 -13.89 4.14 3.83
C ILE A 200 -13.74 4.60 2.37
N LEU A 201 -12.56 5.06 1.98
CA LEU A 201 -12.31 5.52 0.61
C LEU A 201 -12.43 4.37 -0.40
N PHE A 202 -11.95 3.18 -0.05
CA PHE A 202 -12.15 2.01 -0.90
C PHE A 202 -13.64 1.65 -1.02
N TYR A 203 -14.43 1.77 0.04
CA TYR A 203 -15.86 1.54 -0.02
C TYR A 203 -16.54 2.50 -0.99
N ILE A 204 -16.19 3.78 -0.90
CA ILE A 204 -16.67 4.80 -1.83
C ILE A 204 -16.27 4.42 -3.26
N GLY A 205 -15.00 4.06 -3.51
CA GLY A 205 -14.55 3.61 -4.83
C GLY A 205 -15.34 2.41 -5.36
N LEU A 206 -15.56 1.40 -4.53
CA LEU A 206 -16.34 0.20 -4.85
C LEU A 206 -17.82 0.51 -5.14
N SER A 207 -18.40 1.49 -4.45
CA SER A 207 -19.77 1.94 -4.68
C SER A 207 -19.95 2.61 -6.06
N LYS A 208 -18.88 3.20 -6.61
CA LYS A 208 -18.88 3.83 -7.94
C LYS A 208 -18.76 2.83 -9.09
N ILE A 209 -18.44 1.56 -8.83
CA ILE A 209 -18.41 0.51 -9.84
C ILE A 209 -19.86 0.19 -10.26
N LYS A 210 -20.19 0.55 -11.50
CA LYS A 210 -21.48 0.24 -12.13
C LYS A 210 -21.35 -1.06 -12.92
N ARG A 211 -22.39 -1.92 -12.89
CA ARG A 211 -22.54 -3.00 -13.87
C ARG A 211 -22.60 -2.35 -15.25
N ALA A 212 -21.77 -2.79 -16.20
CA ALA A 212 -22.07 -2.54 -17.60
C ALA A 212 -23.45 -3.16 -17.85
N ARG A 213 -24.46 -2.32 -18.16
CA ARG A 213 -25.71 -2.84 -18.71
C ARG A 213 -25.33 -3.41 -20.07
N ALA A 214 -25.32 -4.74 -20.17
CA ALA A 214 -25.40 -5.43 -21.44
C ALA A 214 -26.77 -5.15 -22.07
#